data_AF-A0A2G9NCZ1-F1
#
_entry.id   AF-A0A2G9NCZ1-F1
#
_cell.length_a   1.000
_cell.length_b   1.000
_cell.length_c   1.000
_cell.angle_alpha   90.00
_cell.angle_beta   90.00
_cell.angle_gamma   90.00
#
_symmetry.space_group_name_H-M   'P 1'
#
loop_
_entity.id
_entity.type
_entity.pdbx_description
1 polymer ?
#
loop_
_entity_poly.entity_id
_entity_poly.type
_entity_poly.pdbx_seq_one_letter_code
_entity_poly.pdbx_strand_id
1 'polypeptide(L)'
;MARSAAGIIISWFFTLLAIIVLVLLANFVAYALPNPIVLDLVAFLNGNVWLLIISSIFFYLGALFYKYGFPVNILTPPFDGVGSVFIVAFLINLVEVTDAYSGIGVGYVLKSYSFIIYIVVFILVVLLGYVAVAQRQQRVKEHKMRKERHIDNRHH
;
A
#
# COMPACT_ATOMS: atom_id res chain seq x y z
N MET A 1 -17.51 -5.79 -5.94
CA MET A 1 -17.81 -7.05 -5.23
C MET A 1 -17.41 -6.87 -3.77
N ALA A 2 -18.32 -7.07 -2.80
CA ALA A 2 -17.95 -7.01 -1.39
C ALA A 2 -17.00 -8.19 -1.11
N ARG A 3 -15.70 -7.92 -0.92
CA ARG A 3 -14.75 -8.96 -0.55
C ARG A 3 -15.15 -9.51 0.82
N SER A 4 -15.36 -10.82 0.92
CA SER A 4 -15.56 -11.48 2.21
C SER A 4 -14.33 -11.29 3.10
N ALA A 5 -14.45 -11.48 4.43
CA ALA A 5 -13.27 -11.41 5.32
C ALA A 5 -12.20 -12.42 4.86
N ALA A 6 -12.64 -13.64 4.51
CA ALA A 6 -11.78 -14.65 3.92
C ALA A 6 -11.09 -14.15 2.64
N GLY A 7 -11.80 -13.45 1.76
CA GLY A 7 -11.21 -12.88 0.55
C GLY A 7 -10.12 -11.83 0.82
N ILE A 8 -10.25 -11.03 1.88
CA ILE A 8 -9.21 -10.06 2.28
C ILE A 8 -7.97 -10.80 2.80
N ILE A 9 -8.18 -11.80 3.67
CA ILE A 9 -7.09 -12.62 4.23
C ILE A 9 -6.34 -13.36 3.12
N ILE A 10 -7.06 -13.98 2.19
CA ILE A 10 -6.47 -14.70 1.05
C ILE A 10 -5.66 -13.73 0.18
N SER A 11 -6.22 -12.56 -0.14
CA SER A 11 -5.51 -11.54 -0.92
C SER A 11 -4.23 -11.07 -0.22
N TRP A 12 -4.27 -10.89 1.10
CA TRP A 12 -3.08 -10.52 1.87
C TRP A 12 -2.05 -11.64 1.92
N PHE A 13 -2.48 -12.89 2.08
CA PHE A 13 -1.60 -14.06 2.02
C PHE A 13 -0.87 -14.15 0.67
N PHE A 14 -1.57 -13.92 -0.45
CA PHE A 14 -0.93 -13.83 -1.77
C PHE A 14 0.05 -12.66 -1.88
N THR A 15 -0.19 -11.54 -1.19
CA THR A 15 0.75 -10.41 -1.15
C THR A 15 2.02 -10.80 -0.40
N LEU A 16 1.90 -11.46 0.74
CA LEU A 16 3.05 -11.99 1.49
C LEU A 16 3.81 -13.04 0.68
N LEU A 17 3.09 -13.97 0.05
CA LEU A 17 3.68 -14.98 -0.81
C LEU A 17 4.46 -14.33 -1.97
N ALA A 18 3.91 -13.29 -2.59
CA ALA A 18 4.60 -12.54 -3.65
C ALA A 18 5.90 -11.88 -3.15
N ILE A 19 5.89 -11.28 -1.95
CA ILE A 19 7.11 -10.72 -1.33
C ILE A 19 8.15 -11.81 -1.09
N ILE A 20 7.75 -12.97 -0.55
CA ILE A 20 8.65 -14.09 -0.29
C ILE A 20 9.24 -14.62 -1.60
N VAL A 21 8.40 -14.84 -2.62
CA VAL A 21 8.85 -15.32 -3.94
C VAL A 21 9.79 -14.30 -4.58
N LEU A 22 9.50 -13.01 -4.50
CA LEU A 22 10.39 -11.95 -4.99
C LEU A 22 11.79 -12.04 -4.35
N VAL A 23 11.85 -12.17 -3.02
CA VAL A 23 13.11 -12.29 -2.27
C VAL A 23 13.84 -13.58 -2.65
N LEU A 24 13.14 -14.70 -2.72
CA LEU A 24 13.73 -16.00 -3.11
C LEU A 24 14.32 -15.94 -4.52
N LEU A 25 13.57 -15.39 -5.47
CA LEU A 25 14.03 -15.24 -6.86
C LEU A 25 15.24 -14.31 -6.93
N ALA A 26 15.22 -13.19 -6.21
CA ALA A 26 16.34 -12.27 -6.17
C ALA A 26 17.61 -12.96 -5.63
N ASN A 27 17.50 -13.71 -4.53
CA ASN A 27 18.63 -14.47 -3.97
C ASN A 27 19.11 -15.58 -4.94
N PHE A 28 18.19 -16.26 -5.63
CA PHE A 28 18.55 -17.24 -6.65
C PHE A 28 19.32 -16.61 -7.82
N VAL A 29 18.88 -15.43 -8.27
CA VAL A 29 19.57 -14.69 -9.33
C VAL A 29 20.98 -14.27 -8.89
N ALA A 30 21.16 -13.77 -7.65
CA ALA A 30 22.49 -13.46 -7.11
C ALA A 30 23.41 -14.69 -7.06
N TYR A 31 22.87 -15.86 -6.72
CA TYR A 31 23.62 -17.11 -6.73
C TYR A 31 24.03 -17.53 -8.16
N ALA A 32 23.11 -17.42 -9.12
CA ALA A 32 23.35 -17.82 -10.51
C ALA A 32 24.24 -16.83 -11.28
N LEU A 33 24.17 -15.54 -10.94
CA LEU A 33 24.88 -14.44 -11.59
C LEU A 33 25.63 -13.60 -10.53
N PRO A 34 26.85 -14.00 -10.15
CA PRO A 34 27.66 -13.30 -9.15
C PRO A 34 28.27 -12.02 -9.72
N ASN A 35 27.42 -11.04 -10.01
CA ASN A 35 27.78 -9.69 -10.43
C ASN A 35 27.68 -8.74 -9.21
N PRO A 36 28.65 -7.85 -8.97
CA PRO A 36 28.61 -6.89 -7.86
C PRO A 36 27.29 -6.09 -7.75
N ILE A 37 26.76 -5.62 -8.88
CA ILE A 37 25.50 -4.86 -8.94
C ILE A 37 24.32 -5.72 -8.47
N VAL A 38 24.29 -6.98 -8.91
CA VAL A 38 23.23 -7.92 -8.54
C VAL A 38 23.31 -8.25 -7.05
N LEU A 39 24.52 -8.48 -6.54
CA LEU A 39 24.75 -8.77 -5.11
C LEU A 39 24.30 -7.61 -4.22
N ASP A 40 24.62 -6.37 -4.59
CA ASP A 40 24.21 -5.18 -3.84
C ASP A 40 22.69 -4.96 -3.88
N LEU A 41 22.04 -5.16 -5.03
CA LEU A 41 20.57 -5.08 -5.13
C LEU A 41 19.87 -6.15 -4.30
N VAL A 42 20.44 -7.37 -4.25
CA VAL A 42 19.88 -8.46 -3.44
C VAL A 42 20.13 -8.20 -1.95
N ALA A 43 21.31 -7.69 -1.58
CA ALA A 43 21.60 -7.27 -0.22
C ALA A 43 20.65 -6.14 0.23
N PHE A 44 20.38 -5.18 -0.65
CA PHE A 44 19.38 -4.14 -0.46
C PHE A 44 17.99 -4.75 -0.18
N LEU A 45 17.53 -5.65 -1.05
CA LEU A 45 16.21 -6.26 -0.92
C LEU A 45 16.09 -7.04 0.40
N ASN A 46 17.09 -7.85 0.74
CA ASN A 46 17.14 -8.60 2.00
C ASN A 46 17.17 -7.66 3.22
N GLY A 47 17.93 -6.57 3.18
CA GLY A 47 18.02 -5.58 4.26
C GLY A 47 16.76 -4.71 4.43
N ASN A 48 15.92 -4.60 3.39
CA ASN A 48 14.74 -3.74 3.36
C ASN A 48 13.42 -4.51 3.26
N VAL A 49 13.43 -5.84 3.22
CA VAL A 49 12.23 -6.68 3.11
C VAL A 49 11.20 -6.38 4.21
N TRP A 50 11.68 -6.01 5.39
CA TRP A 50 10.83 -5.66 6.52
C TRP A 50 9.91 -4.46 6.22
N LEU A 51 10.35 -3.49 5.40
CA LEU A 51 9.53 -2.37 4.95
C LEU A 51 8.31 -2.87 4.16
N LEU A 52 8.53 -3.85 3.27
CA LEU A 52 7.46 -4.47 2.48
C LEU A 52 6.50 -5.26 3.36
N ILE A 53 7.03 -6.05 4.30
CA ILE A 53 6.21 -6.83 5.23
C ILE A 53 5.33 -5.90 6.08
N ILE A 54 5.92 -4.88 6.71
CA ILE A 54 5.19 -3.93 7.56
C ILE A 54 4.14 -3.18 6.74
N SER A 55 4.48 -2.67 5.55
CA SER A 55 3.52 -2.00 4.67
C SER A 55 2.33 -2.89 4.33
N SER A 56 2.57 -4.18 4.05
CA SER A 56 1.51 -5.13 3.73
C SER A 56 0.55 -5.34 4.91
N ILE A 57 1.05 -5.33 6.14
CA ILE A 57 0.24 -5.44 7.37
C ILE A 57 -0.63 -4.21 7.51
N PHE A 58 -0.08 -3.00 7.32
CA PHE A 58 -0.86 -1.76 7.38
C PHE A 58 -1.97 -1.72 6.32
N PHE A 59 -1.68 -2.10 5.07
CA PHE A 59 -2.70 -2.18 4.03
C PHE A 59 -3.77 -3.26 4.31
N TYR A 60 -3.37 -4.39 4.92
CA TYR A 60 -4.32 -5.40 5.35
C TYR A 60 -5.28 -4.85 6.42
N LEU A 61 -4.75 -4.15 7.43
CA LEU A 61 -5.56 -3.50 8.46
C LEU A 61 -6.48 -2.43 7.86
N GLY A 62 -5.98 -1.59 6.94
CA GLY A 62 -6.79 -0.63 6.20
C GLY A 62 -7.95 -1.27 5.45
N ALA A 63 -7.68 -2.38 4.75
CA ALA A 63 -8.69 -3.17 4.04
C ALA A 63 -9.73 -3.81 4.98
N LEU A 64 -9.31 -4.29 6.16
CA LEU A 64 -10.23 -4.77 7.18
C LEU A 64 -11.17 -3.67 7.65
N PHE A 65 -10.65 -2.51 8.04
CA PHE A 65 -11.49 -1.38 8.48
C PHE A 65 -12.46 -0.92 7.39
N TYR A 66 -12.03 -0.93 6.13
CA TYR A 66 -12.85 -0.53 5.00
C TYR A 66 -14.09 -1.42 4.84
N LYS A 67 -13.94 -2.71 5.16
CA LYS A 67 -14.99 -3.71 5.05
C LYS A 67 -16.15 -3.45 6.02
N TYR A 68 -15.86 -3.06 7.26
CA TYR A 68 -16.87 -2.87 8.31
C TYR A 68 -17.80 -1.67 8.06
N GLY A 69 -17.48 -0.82 7.09
CA GLY A 69 -18.32 0.33 6.75
C GLY A 69 -18.23 1.43 7.81
N PHE A 70 -19.08 2.44 7.70
CA PHE A 70 -19.06 3.59 8.62
C PHE A 70 -19.64 3.18 9.99
N PRO A 71 -19.03 3.59 11.12
CA PRO A 71 -17.94 4.57 11.26
C PRO A 71 -16.51 3.99 11.22
N VAL A 72 -16.36 2.68 11.19
CA VAL A 72 -15.05 2.00 11.33
C VAL A 72 -14.12 2.27 10.13
N ASN A 73 -14.68 2.42 8.92
CA ASN A 73 -13.93 2.71 7.70
C ASN A 73 -13.22 4.08 7.68
N ILE A 74 -13.47 4.97 8.64
CA ILE A 74 -12.72 6.22 8.84
C ILE A 74 -11.27 5.92 9.26
N LEU A 75 -11.02 4.74 9.82
CA LEU A 75 -9.66 4.30 10.15
C LEU A 75 -8.89 3.80 8.93
N THR A 76 -9.54 3.53 7.78
CA THR A 76 -8.80 3.04 6.59
C THR A 76 -7.73 4.02 6.11
N PRO A 77 -8.02 5.32 5.88
CA PRO A 77 -7.04 6.27 5.35
C PRO A 77 -5.73 6.40 6.16
N PRO A 78 -5.73 6.52 7.51
CA PRO A 78 -4.48 6.58 8.26
C PRO A 78 -3.65 5.29 8.18
N PHE A 79 -4.28 4.11 8.18
CA PHE A 79 -3.54 2.84 8.02
C PHE A 79 -2.92 2.73 6.62
N ASP A 80 -3.67 3.07 5.57
CA ASP A 80 -3.15 3.10 4.20
C ASP A 80 -2.05 4.17 4.05
N GLY A 81 -2.17 5.30 4.74
CA GLY A 81 -1.14 6.34 4.79
C GLY A 81 0.17 5.83 5.38
N VAL A 82 0.13 5.19 6.55
CA VAL A 82 1.34 4.61 7.16
C VAL A 82 1.95 3.53 6.26
N GLY A 83 1.13 2.61 5.72
CA GLY A 83 1.60 1.60 4.78
C GLY A 83 2.30 2.20 3.56
N SER A 84 1.74 3.28 3.00
CA SER A 84 2.32 4.01 1.87
C SER A 84 3.66 4.64 2.21
N VAL A 85 3.83 5.20 3.41
CA VAL A 85 5.13 5.76 3.85
C VAL A 85 6.22 4.68 3.85
N PHE A 86 5.93 3.47 4.32
CA PHE A 86 6.90 2.36 4.27
C PHE A 86 7.26 1.95 2.85
N ILE A 87 6.30 1.95 1.92
CA ILE A 87 6.58 1.74 0.48
C ILE A 87 7.48 2.85 -0.06
N VAL A 88 7.20 4.11 0.26
CA VAL A 88 8.03 5.23 -0.20
C VAL A 88 9.43 5.16 0.40
N ALA A 89 9.57 4.77 1.67
CA ALA A 89 10.88 4.53 2.28
C ALA A 89 11.66 3.43 1.54
N PHE A 90 10.99 2.34 1.16
CA PHE A 90 11.60 1.29 0.35
C PHE A 90 12.06 1.82 -1.02
N LEU A 91 11.23 2.64 -1.68
CA LEU A 91 11.57 3.24 -2.98
C LEU A 91 12.73 4.24 -2.88
N ILE A 92 12.78 5.08 -1.85
CA ILE A 92 13.91 6.00 -1.63
C ILE A 92 15.20 5.22 -1.43
N ASN A 93 15.17 4.18 -0.60
CA ASN A 93 16.36 3.34 -0.36
C ASN A 93 16.77 2.57 -1.63
N LEU A 94 15.81 2.17 -2.48
CA LEU A 94 16.11 1.55 -3.78
C LEU A 94 16.82 2.55 -4.70
N VAL A 95 16.32 3.79 -4.79
CA VAL A 95 16.94 4.83 -5.59
C VAL A 95 18.36 5.12 -5.10
N GLU A 96 18.57 5.21 -3.79
CA GLU A 96 19.89 5.39 -3.17
C GLU A 96 20.90 4.32 -3.61
N VAL A 97 20.51 3.05 -3.60
CA VAL A 97 21.37 1.94 -4.06
C VAL A 97 21.65 2.05 -5.55
N THR A 98 20.68 2.41 -6.37
CA THR A 98 20.91 2.59 -7.82
C THR A 98 21.74 3.83 -8.16
N ASP A 99 21.68 4.86 -7.32
CA ASP A 99 22.39 6.13 -7.52
C ASP A 99 23.90 5.97 -7.33
N ALA A 100 24.32 5.00 -6.50
CA ALA A 100 25.72 4.60 -6.37
C ALA A 100 26.34 4.14 -7.71
N TYR A 101 25.51 3.69 -8.66
CA TYR A 101 25.95 3.22 -9.98
C TYR A 101 25.76 4.24 -11.09
N SER A 102 24.76 5.12 -10.96
CA SER A 102 24.44 6.11 -12.00
C SER A 102 25.20 7.43 -11.81
N GLY A 103 25.61 7.75 -10.58
CA GLY A 103 26.33 8.98 -10.25
C GLY A 103 25.51 10.27 -10.42
N ILE A 104 24.18 10.16 -10.50
CA ILE A 104 23.30 11.31 -10.77
C ILE A 104 23.08 12.16 -9.49
N GLY A 105 23.25 11.57 -8.30
CA GLY A 105 23.14 12.24 -7.00
C GLY A 105 21.69 12.39 -6.53
N VAL A 106 20.72 11.77 -7.22
CA VAL A 106 19.29 11.85 -6.89
C VAL A 106 18.97 11.14 -5.58
N GLY A 107 19.67 10.04 -5.30
CA GLY A 107 19.49 9.24 -4.09
C GLY A 107 19.81 10.05 -2.84
N TYR A 108 20.92 10.79 -2.86
CA TYR A 108 21.30 11.68 -1.77
C TYR A 108 20.23 12.75 -1.49
N VAL A 109 19.76 13.43 -2.54
CA VAL A 109 18.73 14.48 -2.41
C VAL A 109 17.43 13.90 -1.84
N LEU A 110 16.95 12.76 -2.37
CA LEU A 110 15.75 12.11 -1.86
C LEU A 110 15.90 11.68 -0.40
N LYS A 111 17.08 11.20 0.00
CA LYS A 111 17.34 10.82 1.38
C LYS A 111 17.35 12.02 2.31
N SER A 112 17.98 13.12 1.92
CA SER A 112 18.00 14.37 2.70
C SER A 112 16.60 14.94 2.94
N TYR A 113 15.71 14.85 1.95
CA TYR A 113 14.33 15.34 2.06
C TYR A 113 13.32 14.25 2.44
N SER A 114 13.78 13.05 2.78
CA SER A 114 12.91 11.88 3.03
C SER A 114 11.84 12.14 4.08
N PHE A 115 12.19 12.84 5.17
CA PHE A 115 11.23 13.19 6.22
C PHE A 115 10.05 14.03 5.69
N ILE A 116 10.34 15.05 4.88
CA ILE A 116 9.30 15.90 4.28
C ILE A 116 8.46 15.09 3.29
N ILE A 117 9.12 14.26 2.48
CA ILE A 117 8.44 13.37 1.53
C ILE A 117 7.47 12.43 2.27
N TYR A 118 7.89 11.83 3.38
CA TYR A 118 7.04 10.94 4.18
C TYR A 118 5.80 11.67 4.72
N ILE A 119 5.97 12.88 5.26
CA ILE A 119 4.84 13.69 5.74
C ILE A 119 3.88 14.01 4.59
N VAL A 120 4.40 14.47 3.45
CA VAL A 120 3.59 14.82 2.29
C VAL A 120 2.81 13.61 1.77
N VAL A 121 3.47 12.46 1.61
CA VAL A 121 2.80 11.23 1.16
C VAL A 121 1.74 10.79 2.15
N PHE A 122 2.04 10.79 3.45
CA PHE A 122 1.07 10.45 4.49
C PHE A 122 -0.18 11.33 4.40
N ILE A 123 0.00 12.66 4.37
CA ILE A 123 -1.10 13.62 4.28
C ILE A 123 -1.91 13.40 2.99
N LEU A 124 -1.24 13.26 1.84
CA LEU A 124 -1.93 13.07 0.56
C LEU A 124 -2.77 11.79 0.56
N VAL A 125 -2.21 10.67 1.00
CA VAL A 125 -2.93 9.39 1.04
C VAL A 125 -4.12 9.46 2.00
N VAL A 126 -3.94 10.07 3.17
CA VAL A 126 -5.02 10.24 4.16
C VAL A 126 -6.15 11.11 3.62
N LEU A 127 -5.82 12.26 3.01
CA LEU A 127 -6.81 13.17 2.43
C LEU A 127 -7.61 12.50 1.31
N LEU A 128 -6.91 11.88 0.36
CA LEU A 128 -7.55 11.16 -0.75
C LEU A 128 -8.40 9.99 -0.24
N GLY A 129 -7.94 9.28 0.78
CA GLY A 129 -8.69 8.22 1.44
C GLY A 129 -9.98 8.73 2.08
N TYR A 130 -9.95 9.87 2.76
CA TYR A 130 -11.16 10.46 3.34
C TYR A 130 -12.16 10.92 2.28
N VAL A 131 -11.69 11.52 1.19
CA VAL A 131 -12.54 11.88 0.04
C VAL A 131 -13.25 10.64 -0.51
N ALA A 132 -12.52 9.52 -0.68
CA ALA A 132 -13.10 8.27 -1.14
C ALA A 132 -14.15 7.69 -0.18
N VAL A 133 -13.90 7.76 1.13
CA VAL A 133 -14.86 7.33 2.17
C VAL A 133 -16.14 8.17 2.11
N ALA A 134 -16.02 9.50 1.99
CA ALA A 134 -17.16 10.41 1.92
C ALA A 134 -18.01 10.15 0.66
N GLN A 135 -17.38 10.00 -0.50
CA GLN A 135 -18.08 9.68 -1.76
C GLN A 135 -18.82 8.34 -1.67
N ARG A 136 -18.24 7.33 -1.01
CA ARG A 136 -18.91 6.04 -0.80
C ARG A 136 -20.19 6.20 0.04
N GLN A 137 -20.16 7.05 1.08
CA GLN A 137 -21.35 7.29 1.92
C GLN A 137 -22.48 7.93 1.13
N GLN A 138 -22.19 8.90 0.25
CA GLN A 138 -23.19 9.53 -0.61
C GLN A 138 -23.86 8.50 -1.53
N ARG A 139 -23.08 7.66 -2.20
CA ARG A 139 -23.62 6.60 -3.10
C ARG A 139 -24.51 5.60 -2.36
N VAL A 140 -24.15 5.21 -1.14
CA VAL A 140 -24.96 4.29 -0.33
C VAL A 140 -26.30 4.94 0.06
N LYS A 141 -26.31 6.23 0.41
CA LYS A 141 -27.54 6.97 0.72
C LYS A 141 -28.44 7.10 -0.52
N GLU A 142 -27.89 7.48 -1.67
CA GLU A 142 -28.66 7.60 -2.92
C GLU A 142 -29.32 6.28 -3.34
N HIS A 143 -28.61 5.16 -3.21
CA HIS A 143 -29.17 3.84 -3.53
C HIS A 143 -30.31 3.44 -2.60
N LYS A 144 -30.25 3.79 -1.30
CA LYS A 144 -31.35 3.55 -0.36
C LYS A 144 -32.59 4.36 -0.76
N MET A 145 -32.43 5.66 -1.01
CA MET A 145 -33.53 6.55 -1.43
C MET A 145 -34.16 6.13 -2.77
N ARG A 146 -33.38 5.59 -3.70
CA ARG A 146 -33.91 5.04 -4.96
C ARG A 146 -34.76 3.79 -4.72
N LYS A 147 -34.32 2.88 -3.84
CA LYS A 147 -35.08 1.66 -3.53
C LYS A 147 -36.41 1.98 -2.84
N GLU A 148 -36.42 2.93 -1.91
CA GLU A 148 -37.63 3.34 -1.19
C GLU A 148 -38.69 3.92 -2.14
N ARG A 149 -38.30 4.80 -3.08
CA ARG A 149 -39.21 5.32 -4.12
C ARG A 149 -39.83 4.25 -5.02
N HIS A 150 -39.10 3.18 -5.32
CA HIS A 150 -39.62 2.07 -6.14
C HIS A 150 -40.56 1.11 -5.38
N ILE A 151 -40.52 1.11 -4.05
CA ILE A 151 -41.46 0.36 -3.22
C ILE A 151 -42.77 1.16 -3.11
N ASP A 152 -42.68 2.47 -2.87
CA ASP A 152 -43.83 3.37 -2.77
C ASP A 152 -44.69 3.34 -4.05
N ASN A 153 -44.06 3.45 -5.22
CA ASN A 153 -44.75 3.37 -6.52
C ASN A 153 -45.37 2.00 -6.85
N ARG A 154 -45.09 0.94 -6.08
CA ARG A 154 -45.70 -0.40 -6.29
C ARG A 154 -46.93 -0.65 -5.40
N HIS A 155 -47.19 0.24 -4.45
CA HIS A 155 -48.34 0.16 -3.55
C HIS A 155 -49.47 1.14 -3.94
N HIS A 156 -49.36 1.78 -5.11
CA HIS A 156 -50.38 2.57 -5.79
C HIS A 156 -50.78 1.91 -7.11
#